data_AF-A0A2N3I0G7-F1
#
_entry.id   AF-A0A2N3I0G7-F1
#
_cell.length_a   1.000
_cell.length_b   1.000
_cell.length_c   1.000
_cell.angle_alpha   90.00
_cell.angle_beta   90.00
_cell.angle_gamma   90.00
#
_symmetry.space_group_name_H-M   'P 1'
#
loop_
_entity.id
_entity.type
_entity.pdbx_description
1 polymer ?
#
loop_
_entity_poly.entity_id
_entity_poly.type
_entity_poly.pdbx_seq_one_letter_code
_entity_poly.pdbx_strand_id
1 'polypeptide(L)'
;MEIEKLEKQYRKINNKLNGLKEFGDSIITYIRYKQKEIELKNTINQLLAPLLEANNPEFRQIANENYELLKNLNFQLKTRTLAGSVFGYYSSELQGNINQNGVVYCRTKKSNFPIINLFASFEFTSLYKGEVDCLGNIILRTAKLDGAFIKTIPSTFTGTIQKNGKDILVETNVCDNDFTLGGKIIIYEIVGNPFGKQNDKKDLFFSNKKKLEHILLQYRKEQKYSSKY
;
A
#
# COMPACT_ATOMS: atom_id res chain seq x y z
N MET A 1 -9.84 -10.92 -18.24
CA MET A 1 -8.48 -11.48 -18.40
C MET A 1 -7.59 -11.33 -17.16
N GLU A 2 -7.25 -10.13 -16.67
CA GLU A 2 -6.33 -9.99 -15.51
C GLU A 2 -6.94 -10.44 -14.16
N ILE A 3 -8.16 -9.98 -13.83
CA ILE A 3 -8.86 -10.37 -12.60
C ILE A 3 -9.05 -11.90 -12.52
N GLU A 4 -9.45 -12.54 -13.63
CA GLU A 4 -9.63 -14.00 -13.68
C GLU A 4 -8.32 -14.76 -13.43
N LYS A 5 -7.19 -14.25 -13.95
CA LYS A 5 -5.87 -14.81 -13.71
C LYS A 5 -5.50 -14.70 -12.22
N LEU A 6 -5.76 -13.55 -11.60
CA LEU A 6 -5.53 -13.34 -10.16
C LEU A 6 -6.44 -14.24 -9.31
N GLU A 7 -7.72 -14.39 -9.67
CA GLU A 7 -8.67 -15.29 -9.00
C GLU A 7 -8.24 -16.76 -9.09
N LYS A 8 -7.70 -17.18 -10.24
CA LYS A 8 -7.14 -18.52 -10.40
C LYS A 8 -5.92 -18.71 -9.48
N GLN A 9 -5.05 -17.71 -9.35
CA GLN A 9 -3.92 -17.76 -8.42
C GLN A 9 -4.40 -17.78 -6.96
N TYR A 10 -5.36 -16.93 -6.60
CA TYR A 10 -5.94 -16.86 -5.27
C TYR A 10 -6.51 -18.21 -4.83
N ARG A 11 -7.27 -18.89 -5.71
CA ARG A 11 -7.79 -20.24 -5.46
C ARG A 11 -6.69 -21.27 -5.23
N LYS A 12 -5.63 -21.26 -6.05
CA LYS A 12 -4.48 -22.17 -5.88
C LYS A 12 -3.81 -21.98 -4.51
N ILE A 13 -3.65 -20.73 -4.07
CA ILE A 13 -3.06 -20.41 -2.76
C ILE A 13 -3.98 -20.86 -1.63
N ASN A 14 -5.29 -20.63 -1.74
CA ASN A 14 -6.25 -21.03 -0.72
C ASN A 14 -6.32 -22.56 -0.56
N ASN A 15 -6.30 -23.31 -1.67
CA ASN A 15 -6.26 -24.78 -1.63
C ASN A 15 -4.99 -25.28 -0.94
N LYS A 16 -3.84 -24.66 -1.22
CA LYS A 16 -2.58 -24.99 -0.52
C LYS A 16 -2.71 -24.71 0.97
N LEU A 17 -3.22 -23.55 1.38
CA LEU A 17 -3.41 -23.21 2.78
C LEU A 17 -4.32 -24.18 3.53
N ASN A 18 -5.36 -24.70 2.88
CA ASN A 18 -6.22 -25.72 3.48
C ASN A 18 -5.46 -27.03 3.69
N GLY A 19 -4.69 -27.49 2.69
CA GLY A 19 -3.82 -28.66 2.87
C GLY A 19 -2.80 -28.48 4.01
N LEU A 20 -2.14 -27.32 4.11
CA LEU A 20 -1.15 -27.08 5.18
C LEU A 20 -1.77 -27.17 6.59
N LYS A 21 -3.04 -26.83 6.76
CA LYS A 21 -3.75 -26.97 8.04
C LYS A 21 -4.01 -28.43 8.40
N GLU A 22 -4.20 -29.29 7.41
CA GLU A 22 -4.50 -30.71 7.57
C GLU A 22 -3.23 -31.54 7.84
N PHE A 23 -2.08 -31.14 7.28
CA PHE A 23 -0.85 -31.94 7.30
C PHE A 23 0.25 -31.46 8.25
N GLY A 24 -0.01 -30.47 9.11
CA GLY A 24 0.95 -30.05 10.14
C GLY A 24 2.27 -29.47 9.59
N ASP A 25 2.21 -28.84 8.41
CA ASP A 25 3.39 -28.30 7.73
C ASP A 25 4.06 -27.13 8.49
N SER A 26 5.31 -26.84 8.11
CA SER A 26 6.12 -25.75 8.70
C SER A 26 5.35 -24.42 8.80
N ILE A 27 5.30 -23.86 10.01
CA ILE A 27 4.69 -22.55 10.34
C ILE A 27 5.19 -21.45 9.38
N ILE A 28 6.46 -21.49 8.98
CA ILE A 28 7.06 -20.51 8.05
C ILE A 28 6.38 -20.57 6.68
N THR A 29 6.13 -21.78 6.17
CA THR A 29 5.44 -22.00 4.90
C THR A 29 4.00 -21.49 4.96
N TYR A 30 3.29 -21.79 6.05
CA TYR A 30 1.93 -21.29 6.28
C TYR A 30 1.87 -19.76 6.28
N ILE A 31 2.77 -19.10 7.02
CA ILE A 31 2.84 -17.62 7.08
C ILE A 31 3.07 -17.04 5.68
N ARG A 32 4.01 -17.60 4.90
CA ARG A 32 4.30 -17.14 3.54
C ARG A 32 3.07 -17.24 2.63
N TYR A 33 2.36 -18.37 2.66
CA TYR A 33 1.15 -18.52 1.86
C TYR A 33 0.02 -17.60 2.32
N LYS A 34 -0.12 -17.35 3.63
CA LYS A 34 -1.10 -16.39 4.15
C LYS A 34 -0.82 -14.96 3.71
N GLN A 35 0.44 -14.53 3.72
CA GLN A 35 0.83 -13.22 3.19
C GLN A 35 0.46 -13.11 1.71
N LYS A 36 0.78 -14.12 0.90
CA LYS A 36 0.43 -14.16 -0.52
C LYS A 36 -1.09 -14.16 -0.78
N GLU A 37 -1.86 -14.84 0.07
CA GLU A 37 -3.32 -14.80 0.01
C GLU A 37 -3.85 -13.37 0.22
N ILE A 38 -3.35 -12.68 1.26
CA ILE A 38 -3.74 -11.31 1.59
C ILE A 38 -3.38 -10.35 0.45
N GLU A 39 -2.16 -10.46 -0.09
CA GLU A 39 -1.70 -9.64 -1.23
C GLU A 39 -2.63 -9.83 -2.44
N LEU A 40 -2.92 -11.07 -2.83
CA LEU A 40 -3.81 -11.36 -3.95
C LEU A 40 -5.23 -10.84 -3.71
N LYS A 41 -5.79 -11.04 -2.50
CA LYS A 41 -7.10 -10.50 -2.13
C LYS A 41 -7.12 -8.97 -2.29
N ASN A 42 -6.10 -8.28 -1.79
CA ASN A 42 -6.02 -6.83 -1.87
C ASN A 42 -5.90 -6.34 -3.32
N THR A 43 -5.06 -6.98 -4.15
CA THR A 43 -4.96 -6.64 -5.58
C THR A 43 -6.28 -6.85 -6.32
N ILE A 44 -6.97 -7.97 -6.08
CA ILE A 44 -8.29 -8.22 -6.70
C ILE A 44 -9.28 -7.14 -6.28
N ASN A 45 -9.33 -6.82 -4.98
CA ASN A 45 -10.25 -5.80 -4.46
C ASN A 45 -9.94 -4.41 -5.03
N GLN A 46 -8.66 -4.03 -5.18
CA GLN A 46 -8.23 -2.78 -5.81
C GLN A 46 -8.71 -2.68 -7.27
N LEU A 47 -8.69 -3.78 -8.01
CA LEU A 47 -9.17 -3.81 -9.40
C LEU A 47 -10.70 -3.77 -9.51
N LEU A 48 -11.41 -4.32 -8.52
CA LEU A 48 -12.87 -4.39 -8.52
C LEU A 48 -13.54 -3.16 -7.94
N ALA A 49 -12.92 -2.48 -6.99
CA ALA A 49 -13.52 -1.33 -6.31
C ALA A 49 -13.94 -0.21 -7.28
N PRO A 50 -13.13 0.23 -8.27
CA PRO A 50 -13.56 1.25 -9.24
C PRO A 50 -14.78 0.83 -10.07
N LEU A 51 -14.87 -0.47 -10.43
CA LEU A 51 -16.02 -1.00 -11.15
C LEU A 51 -17.29 -0.94 -10.30
N LEU A 52 -17.19 -1.28 -9.01
CA LEU A 52 -18.33 -1.20 -8.09
C LEU A 52 -18.69 0.24 -7.72
N GLU A 53 -17.73 1.15 -7.57
CA GLU A 53 -17.99 2.59 -7.39
C GLU A 53 -18.80 3.16 -8.57
N ALA A 54 -18.53 2.70 -9.79
CA ALA A 54 -19.27 3.13 -10.97
C ALA A 54 -20.69 2.55 -11.02
N ASN A 55 -20.86 1.27 -10.69
CA ASN A 55 -22.06 0.51 -11.02
C ASN A 55 -22.97 0.14 -9.84
N ASN A 56 -22.49 0.21 -8.60
CA ASN A 56 -23.24 -0.16 -7.40
C ASN A 56 -23.46 1.09 -6.50
N PRO A 57 -24.70 1.62 -6.41
CA PRO A 57 -24.98 2.83 -5.63
C PRO A 57 -24.66 2.71 -4.14
N GLU A 58 -24.94 1.56 -3.53
CA GLU A 58 -24.65 1.30 -2.12
C GLU A 58 -23.13 1.30 -1.87
N PHE A 59 -22.37 0.57 -2.71
CA PHE A 59 -20.91 0.55 -2.63
C PHE A 59 -20.33 1.96 -2.76
N ARG A 60 -20.79 2.72 -3.76
CA ARG A 60 -20.36 4.10 -4.00
C ARG A 60 -20.62 5.01 -2.80
N GLN A 61 -21.79 4.90 -2.16
CA GLN A 61 -22.12 5.69 -0.98
C GLN A 61 -21.13 5.41 0.15
N ILE A 62 -20.92 4.14 0.51
CA ILE A 62 -20.02 3.74 1.60
C ILE A 62 -18.56 4.11 1.25
N ALA A 63 -18.17 3.99 -0.03
CA ALA A 63 -16.85 4.37 -0.50
C ALA A 63 -16.62 5.89 -0.33
N ASN A 64 -17.61 6.71 -0.71
CA ASN A 64 -17.55 8.17 -0.51
C ASN A 64 -17.43 8.53 0.97
N GLU A 65 -18.23 7.91 1.85
CA GLU A 65 -18.10 8.09 3.30
C GLU A 65 -16.67 7.78 3.77
N ASN A 66 -16.07 6.69 3.29
CA ASN A 66 -14.68 6.36 3.63
C ASN A 66 -13.67 7.39 3.11
N TYR A 67 -13.86 7.92 1.91
CA TYR A 67 -13.03 9.01 1.41
C TYR A 67 -13.17 10.27 2.27
N GLU A 68 -14.39 10.64 2.69
CA GLU A 68 -14.60 11.77 3.61
C GLU A 68 -13.85 11.60 4.93
N LEU A 69 -13.79 10.39 5.49
CA LEU A 69 -13.07 10.12 6.73
C LEU A 69 -11.56 10.29 6.61
N LEU A 70 -11.03 10.14 5.39
CA LEU A 70 -9.61 10.31 5.08
C LEU A 70 -9.22 11.74 4.69
N LYS A 71 -10.19 12.61 4.36
CA LYS A 71 -9.91 13.97 3.90
C LYS A 71 -9.19 14.82 4.95
N ASN A 72 -8.28 15.65 4.46
CA ASN A 72 -7.52 16.64 5.24
C ASN A 72 -6.76 16.01 6.43
N LEU A 73 -6.42 14.72 6.34
CA LEU A 73 -5.56 14.08 7.30
C LEU A 73 -4.11 14.46 6.99
N ASN A 74 -3.46 15.07 7.97
CA ASN A 74 -2.03 15.35 8.00
C ASN A 74 -1.38 14.39 9.00
N PHE A 75 -0.31 13.72 8.59
CA PHE A 75 0.33 12.72 9.44
C PHE A 75 1.82 12.63 9.19
N GLN A 76 2.55 12.28 10.23
CA GLN A 76 3.98 12.03 10.13
C GLN A 76 4.24 10.56 9.84
N LEU A 77 5.17 10.34 8.93
CA LEU A 77 5.63 9.03 8.48
C LEU A 77 7.11 8.90 8.85
N LYS A 78 7.47 7.83 9.53
CA LYS A 78 8.86 7.49 9.81
C LYS A 78 9.35 6.50 8.79
N THR A 79 10.58 6.68 8.32
CA THR A 79 11.22 5.69 7.46
C THR A 79 11.76 4.53 8.27
N ARG A 80 11.67 3.33 7.70
CA ARG A 80 12.54 2.22 8.02
C ARG A 80 13.37 1.94 6.79
N THR A 81 14.67 2.02 6.97
CA THR A 81 15.65 1.77 5.91
C THR A 81 16.09 0.31 5.98
N LEU A 82 16.37 -0.29 4.83
CA LEU A 82 17.18 -1.51 4.79
C LEU A 82 18.59 -1.11 4.41
N ALA A 83 19.55 -1.44 5.28
CA ALA A 83 20.95 -1.40 4.91
C ALA A 83 21.20 -2.46 3.82
N GLY A 84 21.88 -2.09 2.73
CA GLY A 84 22.45 -3.07 1.80
C GLY A 84 21.58 -3.51 0.61
N SER A 85 20.67 -2.68 0.09
CA SER A 85 20.20 -2.91 -1.28
C SER A 85 21.35 -2.62 -2.26
N VAL A 86 22.04 -3.66 -2.70
CA VAL A 86 23.21 -3.58 -3.59
C VAL A 86 22.88 -2.94 -4.95
N PHE A 87 21.60 -2.83 -5.32
CA PHE A 87 21.18 -2.56 -6.70
C PHE A 87 20.25 -1.37 -6.91
N GLY A 88 19.95 -0.55 -5.89
CA GLY A 88 19.12 0.64 -6.10
C GLY A 88 19.43 1.80 -5.18
N TYR A 89 19.10 3.00 -5.63
CA TYR A 89 19.46 4.26 -4.94
C TYR A 89 18.27 4.91 -4.24
N TYR A 90 17.08 4.86 -4.84
CA TYR A 90 15.84 5.33 -4.23
C TYR A 90 14.66 4.45 -4.64
N SER A 91 13.58 4.52 -3.86
CA SER A 91 12.32 3.83 -4.12
C SER A 91 11.46 4.62 -5.09
N SER A 92 11.26 4.09 -6.30
CA SER A 92 10.44 4.73 -7.33
C SER A 92 8.93 4.54 -7.06
N GLU A 93 8.56 3.45 -6.39
CA GLU A 93 7.18 3.13 -6.05
C GLU A 93 7.11 2.51 -4.64
N LEU A 94 6.24 3.05 -3.79
CA LEU A 94 5.85 2.47 -2.51
C LEU A 94 4.40 1.98 -2.61
N GLN A 95 4.12 0.83 -2.03
CA GLN A 95 2.78 0.26 -1.98
C GLN A 95 2.47 -0.22 -0.56
N GLY A 96 1.25 0.02 -0.10
CA GLY A 96 0.86 -0.30 1.26
C GLY A 96 -0.62 -0.28 1.50
N ASN A 97 -0.99 -0.30 2.78
CA ASN A 97 -2.36 -0.13 3.22
C ASN A 97 -2.44 0.44 4.64
N ILE A 98 -3.59 1.00 4.97
CA ILE A 98 -4.01 1.30 6.33
C ILE A 98 -4.41 -0.04 7.00
N ASN A 99 -3.67 -0.44 8.03
CA ASN A 99 -3.93 -1.65 8.81
C ASN A 99 -4.98 -1.42 9.89
N GLN A 100 -5.60 -2.49 10.40
CA GLN A 100 -6.68 -2.43 11.41
C GLN A 100 -6.32 -1.65 12.69
N ASN A 101 -5.03 -1.54 13.01
CA ASN A 101 -4.54 -0.71 14.12
C ASN A 101 -4.53 0.80 13.80
N GLY A 102 -4.99 1.21 12.60
CA GLY A 102 -4.97 2.58 12.10
C GLY A 102 -3.63 3.02 11.50
N VAL A 103 -2.61 2.15 11.47
CA VAL A 103 -1.26 2.52 10.99
C VAL A 103 -1.12 2.17 9.51
N VAL A 104 -0.59 3.11 8.74
CA VAL A 104 -0.14 2.94 7.36
C VAL A 104 1.23 2.28 7.36
N TYR A 105 1.38 1.26 6.53
CA TYR A 105 2.67 0.65 6.21
C TYR A 105 2.79 0.60 4.69
N CYS A 106 3.69 1.41 4.12
CA CYS A 106 3.97 1.40 2.69
C CYS A 106 5.40 0.92 2.47
N ARG A 107 5.57 -0.15 1.70
CA ARG A 107 6.87 -0.76 1.39
C ARG A 107 7.28 -0.50 -0.03
N THR A 108 8.57 -0.50 -0.27
CA THR A 108 9.13 -0.36 -1.61
C THR A 108 8.73 -1.51 -2.49
N LYS A 109 8.00 -1.17 -3.56
CA LYS A 109 7.56 -2.10 -4.60
C LYS A 109 8.51 -2.09 -5.78
N LYS A 110 9.03 -0.91 -6.12
CA LYS A 110 10.02 -0.71 -7.18
C LYS A 110 11.08 0.26 -6.72
N SER A 111 12.31 -0.01 -7.14
CA SER A 111 13.47 0.85 -6.93
C SER A 111 14.04 1.28 -8.28
N ASN A 112 14.70 2.42 -8.32
CA ASN A 112 15.49 2.79 -9.50
C ASN A 112 16.79 1.98 -9.55
N PHE A 113 17.20 1.57 -10.76
CA PHE A 113 18.44 0.84 -11.01
C PHE A 113 19.53 1.76 -11.63
N PRO A 114 20.79 1.63 -11.19
CA PRO A 114 21.92 2.49 -11.61
C PRO A 114 22.13 2.62 -13.12
N ILE A 115 21.80 1.57 -13.88
CA ILE A 115 22.18 1.44 -15.29
C ILE A 115 21.55 2.57 -16.13
N ILE A 116 20.44 3.12 -15.69
CA ILE A 116 19.66 4.11 -16.44
C ILE A 116 19.99 5.56 -16.01
N ASN A 117 20.59 5.78 -14.83
CA ASN A 117 20.95 7.11 -14.35
C ASN A 117 22.21 7.09 -13.46
N LEU A 118 23.36 7.52 -14.02
CA LEU A 118 24.64 7.60 -13.32
C LEU A 118 24.63 8.55 -12.12
N PHE A 119 23.73 9.53 -12.07
CA PHE A 119 23.63 10.50 -10.98
C PHE A 119 22.66 10.08 -9.88
N ALA A 120 21.97 8.94 -10.02
CA ALA A 120 20.98 8.47 -9.06
C ALA A 120 21.57 8.23 -7.66
N SER A 121 22.89 8.04 -7.53
CA SER A 121 23.57 7.93 -6.24
C SER A 121 23.60 9.23 -5.42
N PHE A 122 23.28 10.36 -6.05
CA PHE A 122 23.26 11.69 -5.42
C PHE A 122 21.84 12.25 -5.30
N GLU A 123 20.82 11.41 -5.43
CA GLU A 123 19.41 11.83 -5.42
C GLU A 123 18.65 11.07 -4.34
N PHE A 124 17.71 11.75 -3.70
CA PHE A 124 16.72 11.12 -2.82
C PHE A 124 15.32 11.57 -3.21
N THR A 125 14.31 10.74 -2.92
CA THR A 125 12.92 11.14 -3.13
C THR A 125 12.51 12.22 -2.14
N SER A 126 12.22 13.42 -2.64
CA SER A 126 11.73 14.56 -1.85
C SER A 126 10.20 14.63 -1.82
N LEU A 127 9.53 14.07 -2.82
CA LEU A 127 8.07 14.01 -2.90
C LEU A 127 7.60 12.70 -3.52
N TYR A 128 6.68 12.03 -2.85
CA TYR A 128 5.80 11.05 -3.46
C TYR A 128 4.41 11.65 -3.72
N LYS A 129 3.83 11.27 -4.85
CA LYS A 129 2.42 11.47 -5.16
C LYS A 129 1.75 10.13 -5.39
N GLY A 130 0.49 10.02 -5.03
CA GLY A 130 -0.26 8.81 -5.31
C GLY A 130 -1.68 8.86 -4.80
N GLU A 131 -2.23 7.70 -4.55
CA GLU A 131 -3.65 7.53 -4.23
C GLU A 131 -3.88 6.58 -3.06
N VAL A 132 -4.94 6.85 -2.31
CA VAL A 132 -5.57 5.92 -1.37
C VAL A 132 -6.95 5.54 -1.90
N ASP A 133 -7.27 4.26 -1.92
CA ASP A 133 -8.60 3.79 -2.31
C ASP A 133 -9.58 3.76 -1.12
N CYS A 134 -10.86 3.47 -1.39
CA CYS A 134 -11.90 3.41 -0.36
C CYS A 134 -11.68 2.31 0.69
N LEU A 135 -10.77 1.36 0.46
CA LEU A 135 -10.39 0.28 1.38
C LEU A 135 -9.12 0.63 2.17
N GLY A 136 -8.51 1.78 1.91
CA GLY A 136 -7.26 2.22 2.53
C GLY A 136 -6.02 1.57 1.93
N ASN A 137 -6.09 1.04 0.71
CA ASN A 137 -4.89 0.64 -0.02
C ASN A 137 -4.21 1.89 -0.58
N ILE A 138 -2.88 1.92 -0.52
CA ILE A 138 -2.07 3.09 -0.87
C ILE A 138 -1.06 2.71 -1.94
N ILE A 139 -0.98 3.53 -2.98
CA ILE A 139 0.08 3.47 -4.00
C ILE A 139 0.71 4.86 -4.07
N LEU A 140 2.02 4.93 -3.93
CA LEU A 140 2.81 6.17 -3.98
C LEU A 140 3.92 6.01 -5.00
N ARG A 141 4.14 7.03 -5.83
CA ARG A 141 5.21 7.09 -6.83
C ARG A 141 6.07 8.31 -6.58
N THR A 142 7.37 8.15 -6.78
CA THR A 142 8.30 9.27 -6.75
C THR A 142 7.86 10.31 -7.79
N ALA A 143 7.61 11.53 -7.33
CA ALA A 143 7.20 12.66 -8.17
C ALA A 143 8.28 13.73 -8.25
N LYS A 144 9.12 13.85 -7.21
CA LYS A 144 10.27 14.75 -7.19
C LYS A 144 11.46 14.09 -6.51
N LEU A 145 12.64 14.33 -7.08
CA LEU A 145 13.93 14.00 -6.50
C LEU A 145 14.65 15.30 -6.14
N ASP A 146 15.35 15.32 -5.01
CA ASP A 146 16.27 16.40 -4.64
C ASP A 146 17.69 15.83 -4.48
N GLY A 147 18.69 16.72 -4.60
CA GLY A 147 20.11 16.35 -4.52
C GLY A 147 20.58 16.10 -3.09
N ALA A 148 21.28 14.98 -2.87
CA ALA A 148 21.91 14.59 -1.62
C ALA A 148 23.33 15.16 -1.49
N PHE A 149 23.50 16.49 -1.56
CA PHE A 149 24.81 17.15 -1.57
C PHE A 149 25.66 16.86 -0.30
N ILE A 150 25.03 16.45 0.81
CA ILE A 150 25.71 16.08 2.07
C ILE A 150 25.27 14.68 2.52
N LYS A 151 25.29 13.67 1.63
CA LYS A 151 24.99 12.26 1.98
C LYS A 151 23.79 12.13 2.94
N THR A 152 22.69 12.80 2.62
CA THR A 152 21.51 12.88 3.49
C THR A 152 20.44 11.90 3.02
N ILE A 153 19.73 11.27 3.96
CA ILE A 153 18.61 10.37 3.65
C ILE A 153 17.36 10.87 4.34
N PRO A 154 16.19 10.87 3.67
CA PRO A 154 14.92 11.11 4.33
C PRO A 154 14.72 10.19 5.54
N SER A 155 14.46 10.77 6.71
CA SER A 155 14.15 10.04 7.95
C SER A 155 12.69 10.17 8.35
N THR A 156 12.09 11.31 8.02
CA THR A 156 10.66 11.55 8.22
C THR A 156 10.03 12.22 7.01
N PHE A 157 8.77 11.87 6.79
CA PHE A 157 7.91 12.49 5.80
C PHE A 157 6.66 13.06 6.44
N THR A 158 6.11 14.09 5.84
CA THR A 158 4.76 14.59 6.11
C THR A 158 3.83 14.09 5.01
N GLY A 159 2.86 13.27 5.39
CA GLY A 159 1.78 12.81 4.52
C GLY A 159 0.55 13.70 4.65
N THR A 160 -0.06 14.05 3.52
CA THR A 160 -1.33 14.77 3.44
C THR A 160 -2.27 14.03 2.49
N ILE A 161 -3.48 13.70 2.96
CA ILE A 161 -4.57 13.24 2.09
C ILE A 161 -5.41 14.46 1.69
N GLN A 162 -5.49 14.73 0.39
CA GLN A 162 -6.12 15.92 -0.15
C GLN A 162 -7.65 15.97 0.11
N LYS A 163 -8.26 17.11 -0.22
CA LYS A 163 -9.70 17.39 -0.04
C LYS A 163 -10.64 16.44 -0.78
N ASN A 164 -10.17 15.62 -1.71
CA ASN A 164 -10.98 14.61 -2.37
C ASN A 164 -10.92 13.23 -1.67
N GLY A 165 -10.06 13.07 -0.65
CA GLY A 165 -9.87 11.82 0.07
C GLY A 165 -9.14 10.74 -0.71
N LYS A 166 -8.77 11.01 -1.98
CA LYS A 166 -8.14 10.05 -2.90
C LYS A 166 -6.66 10.35 -3.07
N ASP A 167 -6.28 11.61 -3.27
CA ASP A 167 -4.89 11.95 -3.56
C ASP A 167 -4.05 12.05 -2.29
N ILE A 168 -2.85 11.46 -2.32
CA ILE A 168 -1.87 11.53 -1.25
C ILE A 168 -0.63 12.27 -1.74
N LEU A 169 -0.17 13.22 -0.94
CA LEU A 169 1.15 13.83 -1.05
C LEU A 169 1.98 13.39 0.15
N VAL A 170 3.21 12.94 -0.09
CA VAL A 170 4.15 12.58 0.97
C VAL A 170 5.47 13.29 0.71
N GLU A 171 5.77 14.29 1.53
CA GLU A 171 6.91 15.19 1.37
C GLU A 171 7.97 14.91 2.42
N THR A 172 9.24 14.90 2.01
CA THR A 172 10.36 14.76 2.94
C THR A 172 10.39 15.97 3.87
N ASN A 173 10.35 15.72 5.17
CA ASN A 173 10.36 16.76 6.19
C ASN A 173 11.71 16.86 6.90
N VAL A 174 12.32 15.72 7.22
CA VAL A 174 13.63 15.66 7.88
C VAL A 174 14.50 14.66 7.14
N CYS A 175 15.76 15.04 6.95
CA CYS A 175 16.80 14.14 6.50
C CYS A 175 17.83 13.93 7.60
N ASP A 176 18.30 12.70 7.74
CA ASP A 176 19.40 12.34 8.63
C ASP A 176 20.70 12.23 7.82
N ASN A 177 21.84 12.45 8.49
CA ASN A 177 23.15 12.30 7.89
C ASN A 177 23.51 10.81 7.73
N ASP A 178 23.93 10.41 6.54
CA ASP A 178 24.38 9.06 6.20
C ASP A 178 25.88 9.01 5.87
N PHE A 179 26.68 9.28 6.89
CA PHE A 179 28.14 9.17 6.76
C PHE A 179 28.60 7.72 6.55
N THR A 180 27.84 6.73 7.02
CA THR A 180 28.23 5.32 7.07
C THR A 180 27.92 4.56 5.79
N LEU A 181 26.81 4.84 5.11
CA LEU A 181 26.40 4.12 3.90
C LEU A 181 26.52 4.96 2.62
N GLY A 182 27.00 6.21 2.75
CA GLY A 182 27.42 7.02 1.62
C GLY A 182 26.28 7.44 0.69
N GLY A 183 25.05 7.51 1.21
CA GLY A 183 23.85 7.83 0.44
C GLY A 183 23.22 6.63 -0.27
N LYS A 184 23.74 5.39 -0.08
CA LYS A 184 23.23 4.18 -0.74
C LYS A 184 22.18 3.46 0.10
N ILE A 185 21.14 4.19 0.52
CA ILE A 185 20.04 3.61 1.30
C ILE A 185 18.73 3.82 0.58
N ILE A 186 18.05 2.70 0.30
CA ILE A 186 16.67 2.70 -0.17
C ILE A 186 15.75 2.75 1.06
N ILE A 187 14.79 3.66 1.03
CA ILE A 187 13.65 3.62 1.96
C ILE A 187 12.96 2.28 1.75
N TYR A 188 12.98 1.39 2.73
CA TYR A 188 12.33 0.08 2.59
C TYR A 188 10.84 0.18 2.90
N GLU A 189 10.52 0.92 3.95
CA GLU A 189 9.16 1.08 4.44
C GLU A 189 8.98 2.51 4.99
N ILE A 190 7.80 3.09 4.81
CA ILE A 190 7.35 4.26 5.56
C ILE A 190 6.14 3.86 6.42
N VAL A 191 6.12 4.35 7.66
CA VAL A 191 5.13 3.95 8.67
C VAL A 191 4.59 5.17 9.40
N GLY A 192 3.27 5.28 9.53
CA GLY A 192 2.63 6.44 10.18
C GLY A 192 1.15 6.21 10.48
N ASN A 193 0.57 6.96 11.42
CA ASN A 193 -0.86 6.84 11.75
C ASN A 193 -1.63 8.06 11.21
N PRO A 194 -2.38 7.92 10.10
CA PRO A 194 -3.17 9.01 9.53
C PRO A 194 -4.29 9.52 10.46
N PHE A 195 -4.81 8.68 11.36
CA PHE A 195 -5.92 9.06 12.24
C PHE A 195 -5.44 9.78 13.52
N GLY A 196 -4.17 9.65 13.90
CA GLY A 196 -3.64 10.21 15.14
C GLY A 196 -4.46 9.77 16.36
N LYS A 197 -5.11 10.72 17.04
CA LYS A 197 -5.98 10.49 18.21
C LYS A 197 -7.48 10.32 17.85
N GLN A 198 -7.85 10.41 16.57
CA GLN A 198 -9.26 10.36 16.11
C GLN A 198 -9.78 8.92 16.02
N ASN A 199 -9.94 8.25 17.17
CA ASN A 199 -10.37 6.85 17.24
C ASN A 199 -11.75 6.62 16.61
N ASP A 200 -12.72 7.51 16.82
CA ASP A 200 -14.07 7.33 16.28
C ASP A 200 -14.06 7.32 14.73
N LYS A 201 -13.27 8.20 14.11
CA LYS A 201 -13.09 8.21 12.64
C LYS A 201 -12.42 6.94 12.15
N LYS A 202 -11.38 6.47 12.86
CA LYS A 202 -10.68 5.22 12.55
C LYS A 202 -11.64 4.03 12.62
N ASP A 203 -12.44 3.94 13.68
CA ASP A 203 -13.35 2.82 13.90
C ASP A 203 -14.49 2.83 12.87
N LEU A 204 -15.02 4.01 12.54
CA LEU A 204 -16.00 4.16 11.47
C LEU A 204 -15.42 3.77 10.11
N PHE A 205 -14.18 4.18 9.80
CA PHE A 205 -13.48 3.80 8.57
C PHE A 205 -13.37 2.27 8.44
N PHE A 206 -12.98 1.58 9.51
CA PHE A 206 -12.88 0.11 9.49
C PHE A 206 -14.24 -0.58 9.47
N SER A 207 -15.27 0.00 10.08
CA SER A 207 -16.64 -0.49 9.96
C SER A 207 -17.12 -0.44 8.51
N ASN A 208 -16.94 0.69 7.85
CA ASN A 208 -17.30 0.87 6.44
C ASN A 208 -16.43 0.00 5.52
N LYS A 209 -15.12 -0.14 5.79
CA LYS A 209 -14.25 -1.08 5.07
C LYS A 209 -14.78 -2.52 5.11
N LYS A 210 -15.28 -2.99 6.27
CA LYS A 210 -15.88 -4.34 6.37
C LYS A 210 -17.12 -4.49 5.49
N LYS A 211 -17.96 -3.46 5.40
CA LYS A 211 -19.13 -3.45 4.51
C LYS A 211 -18.72 -3.50 3.03
N LEU A 212 -17.75 -2.67 2.63
CA LEU A 212 -17.21 -2.67 1.27
C LEU A 212 -16.62 -4.03 0.89
N GLU A 213 -15.81 -4.63 1.79
CA GLU A 213 -15.25 -5.96 1.58
C GLU A 213 -16.33 -7.05 1.47
N HIS A 214 -17.46 -6.90 2.19
CA HIS A 214 -18.59 -7.81 2.09
C HIS A 214 -19.24 -7.73 0.70
N ILE A 215 -19.53 -6.52 0.20
CA ILE A 215 -20.12 -6.31 -1.12
C ILE A 215 -19.19 -6.86 -2.22
N LEU A 216 -17.89 -6.58 -2.13
CA LEU A 216 -16.87 -7.15 -3.03
C LEU A 216 -16.89 -8.68 -3.04
N LEU A 217 -17.03 -9.30 -1.86
CA LEU A 217 -17.11 -10.74 -1.76
C LEU A 217 -18.38 -11.32 -2.42
N GLN A 218 -19.52 -10.67 -2.26
CA GLN A 218 -20.76 -11.11 -2.91
C GLN A 218 -20.66 -10.99 -4.43
N TYR A 219 -20.18 -9.84 -4.93
CA TYR A 219 -19.97 -9.63 -6.37
C TYR A 219 -19.06 -10.71 -6.98
N ARG A 220 -17.96 -11.06 -6.31
CA ARG A 220 -17.05 -12.13 -6.74
C ARG A 220 -17.73 -13.50 -6.79
N LYS A 221 -18.64 -13.78 -5.85
CA LYS A 221 -19.41 -15.04 -5.84
C LYS A 221 -20.38 -15.08 -7.01
N GLU A 222 -21.13 -14.01 -7.26
CA GLU A 222 -22.11 -13.92 -8.35
C GLU A 222 -21.48 -14.14 -9.72
N GLN A 223 -20.36 -13.46 -10.01
CA GLN A 223 -19.62 -13.63 -11.27
C GLN A 223 -19.19 -15.09 -11.53
N LYS A 224 -18.88 -15.84 -10.47
CA LYS A 224 -18.53 -17.27 -10.56
C LYS A 224 -19.73 -18.15 -10.93
N TYR A 225 -20.95 -17.77 -10.53
CA TYR A 225 -22.16 -18.49 -10.90
C TYR A 225 -22.62 -18.16 -12.32
N SER A 226 -22.40 -16.92 -12.77
CA SER A 226 -22.71 -16.50 -14.15
C SER A 226 -21.78 -17.14 -15.19
N SER A 227 -20.52 -17.44 -14.86
CA SER A 227 -19.55 -18.03 -15.80
C SER A 227 -19.68 -19.56 -15.99
N LYS A 228 -20.75 -20.18 -15.45
CA LYS A 228 -21.00 -21.63 -15.54
C LYS A 228 -22.13 -22.00 -16.51
N TYR A 229 -22.74 -21.00 -17.14
CA TYR A 229 -23.74 -21.12 -18.20
C TYR A 229 -23.18 -20.47 -19.47
#